data_AF-A0A950GC77-F1
#
_entry.id   AF-A0A950GC77-F1
#
_cell.length_a   1.000
_cell.length_b   1.000
_cell.length_c   1.000
_cell.angle_alpha   90.00
_cell.angle_beta   90.00
_cell.angle_gamma   90.00
#
_symmetry.space_group_name_H-M   'P 1'
#
loop_
_entity.id
_entity.type
_entity.pdbx_description
1 polymer ?
#
loop_
_entity_poly.entity_id
_entity_poly.type
_entity_poly.pdbx_seq_one_letter_code
_entity_poly.pdbx_strand_id
1 'polypeptide(L)'
;MTESILFLLAAGGALFATIVWRPLFGACLFLLVSPLVAGIGRGSIGLVLRPNELLLLFIVAALGVRALLLMLSGGYRPSPFDSMDWALLALIATGSVLPLLWREARNLPLSTDDVLYALVLVKCYALFRLFRRAAVDSYEVARCLFVSVFAAALVAIIGILQVSQQFGVAGLLHAYYDDPFEGTEDVVTGRATSTIASPFGTADVLTFNLLTVLALRHMPARHRWLLTVAAVLLVVGCIATGTFSAYVGLAVAILTFGAFTGRLLKLLPAATAMAAIGTVALWPVVEARLAGFGMQSGLPHSWEGRWSNLQSFFLPRLVSAENWLLGVQPVPRVPAPETWRMVVYIESGYVWLLWIGGLPFLTAFFYFVLMSLRRLGQVARNRDDAVGCAALSSFCSVVVMTVLMLFDPHLTMRGAADIFFPMLALSLASSRPSLNEKARFVPSASHIPGRGQESMLCGR
;
A
#
# COMPACT_ATOMS: atom_id res chain seq x y z
N MET A 1 -6.27 -6.85 38.44
CA MET A 1 -5.66 -7.57 37.29
C MET A 1 -6.69 -8.47 36.59
N THR A 2 -7.44 -9.29 37.33
CA THR A 2 -8.53 -10.14 36.81
C THR A 2 -9.65 -9.36 36.10
N GLU A 3 -10.10 -8.23 36.66
CA GLU A 3 -11.15 -7.41 36.04
C GLU A 3 -10.71 -6.80 34.69
N SER A 4 -9.47 -6.33 34.60
CA SER A 4 -8.89 -5.77 33.37
C SER A 4 -8.77 -6.82 32.27
N ILE A 5 -8.38 -8.05 32.62
CA ILE A 5 -8.31 -9.17 31.68
C ILE A 5 -9.71 -9.54 31.18
N LEU A 6 -10.69 -9.60 32.08
CA LEU A 6 -12.06 -9.97 31.73
C LEU A 6 -12.71 -8.90 30.83
N PHE A 7 -12.44 -7.63 31.08
CA PHE A 7 -12.84 -6.53 30.20
C PHE A 7 -12.21 -6.63 28.81
N LEU A 8 -10.90 -6.89 28.71
CA LEU A 8 -10.21 -7.03 27.43
C LEU A 8 -10.74 -8.22 26.62
N LEU A 9 -11.02 -9.35 27.28
CA LEU A 9 -11.63 -10.52 26.64
C LEU A 9 -13.05 -10.22 26.16
N ALA A 10 -13.86 -9.52 26.96
CA ALA A 10 -15.20 -9.12 26.56
C ALA A 10 -15.19 -8.16 25.38
N ALA A 11 -14.31 -7.16 25.40
CA ALA A 11 -14.13 -6.21 24.31
C ALA A 11 -13.62 -6.89 23.03
N GLY A 12 -12.64 -7.79 23.16
CA GLY A 12 -12.12 -8.60 22.05
C GLY A 12 -13.19 -9.51 21.46
N GLY A 13 -13.99 -10.17 22.30
CA GLY A 13 -15.12 -11.00 21.86
C GLY A 13 -16.20 -10.21 21.15
N ALA A 14 -16.58 -9.04 21.68
CA ALA A 14 -17.55 -8.14 21.04
C ALA A 14 -17.05 -7.61 19.70
N LEU A 15 -15.76 -7.25 19.61
CA LEU A 15 -15.11 -6.84 18.38
C LEU A 15 -15.11 -7.97 17.34
N PHE A 16 -14.74 -9.18 17.75
CA PHE A 16 -14.74 -10.37 16.91
C PHE A 16 -16.13 -10.66 16.36
N ALA A 17 -17.14 -10.70 17.23
CA ALA A 17 -18.54 -10.88 16.84
C ALA A 17 -18.98 -9.79 15.85
N THR A 18 -18.63 -8.53 16.11
CA THR A 18 -18.96 -7.42 15.20
C THR A 18 -18.38 -7.62 13.81
N ILE A 19 -17.15 -8.12 13.69
CA ILE A 19 -16.52 -8.43 12.39
C ILE A 19 -17.22 -9.61 11.70
N VAL A 20 -17.58 -10.66 12.46
CA VAL A 20 -18.36 -11.80 11.96
C VAL A 20 -19.68 -11.32 11.34
N TRP A 21 -20.39 -10.41 12.01
CA TRP A 21 -21.67 -9.88 11.52
C TRP A 21 -21.51 -8.82 10.42
N ARG A 22 -20.45 -8.01 10.48
CA ARG A 22 -20.20 -6.88 9.58
C ARG A 22 -18.76 -6.91 9.05
N PRO A 23 -18.47 -7.68 7.99
CA PRO A 23 -17.14 -7.79 7.39
C PRO A 23 -16.47 -6.45 7.04
N LEU A 24 -17.26 -5.49 6.54
CA LEU A 24 -16.79 -4.15 6.21
C LEU A 24 -16.14 -3.44 7.41
N PHE A 25 -16.65 -3.67 8.61
CA PHE A 25 -16.08 -3.08 9.82
C PHE A 25 -14.64 -3.58 10.03
N GLY A 26 -14.40 -4.88 9.86
CA GLY A 26 -13.04 -5.44 9.92
C GLY A 26 -12.11 -4.86 8.85
N ALA A 27 -12.60 -4.70 7.61
CA ALA A 27 -11.83 -4.07 6.54
C ALA A 27 -11.45 -2.62 6.84
N CYS A 28 -12.41 -1.80 7.31
CA CYS A 28 -12.14 -0.42 7.71
C CYS A 28 -11.21 -0.35 8.93
N LEU A 29 -11.38 -1.23 9.92
CA LEU A 29 -10.50 -1.31 11.08
C LEU A 29 -9.06 -1.61 10.63
N PHE A 30 -8.87 -2.54 9.70
CA PHE A 30 -7.56 -2.85 9.16
C PHE A 30 -6.93 -1.65 8.43
N LEU A 31 -7.66 -0.98 7.53
CA LEU A 31 -7.15 0.19 6.81
C LEU A 31 -6.80 1.35 7.75
N LEU A 32 -7.54 1.50 8.85
CA LEU A 32 -7.27 2.55 9.83
C LEU A 32 -6.05 2.24 10.69
N VAL A 33 -6.00 1.03 11.26
CA VAL A 33 -5.03 0.68 12.29
C VAL A 33 -3.71 0.21 11.70
N SER A 34 -3.72 -0.54 10.59
CA SER A 34 -2.50 -1.13 10.03
C SER A 34 -1.40 -0.08 9.75
N PRO A 35 -1.67 1.06 9.07
CA PRO A 35 -0.64 2.08 8.85
C PRO A 35 -0.12 2.72 10.14
N LEU A 36 -0.89 2.69 11.22
CA LEU A 36 -0.50 3.26 12.51
C LEU A 36 0.35 2.30 13.36
N VAL A 37 0.36 1.00 13.05
CA VAL A 37 1.11 -0.01 13.84
C VAL A 37 2.09 -0.83 13.01
N ALA A 38 2.14 -0.64 11.69
CA ALA A 38 2.97 -1.44 10.78
C ALA A 38 4.47 -1.35 11.08
N GLY A 39 4.91 -0.24 11.67
CA GLY A 39 6.30 -0.02 12.06
C GLY A 39 6.70 -0.70 13.36
N ILE A 40 5.77 -1.22 14.16
CA ILE A 40 6.11 -1.93 15.40
C ILE A 40 6.72 -3.30 15.06
N GLY A 41 7.90 -3.56 15.62
CA GLY A 41 8.69 -4.76 15.38
C GLY A 41 8.09 -6.07 15.84
N ARG A 42 8.69 -7.15 15.35
CA ARG A 42 8.52 -8.48 15.95
C ARG A 42 9.39 -8.55 17.20
N GLY A 43 8.90 -9.19 18.25
CA GLY A 43 9.63 -9.35 19.51
C GLY A 43 9.58 -8.14 20.46
N SER A 44 9.17 -6.94 20.00
CA SER A 44 9.08 -5.74 20.85
C SER A 44 8.12 -5.89 22.04
N ILE A 45 7.09 -6.72 21.89
CA ILE A 45 6.12 -7.06 22.95
C ILE A 45 6.18 -8.57 23.27
N GLY A 46 7.30 -9.23 22.98
CA GLY A 46 7.45 -10.68 23.15
C GLY A 46 6.62 -11.54 22.16
N LEU A 47 6.06 -10.92 21.12
CA LEU A 47 5.23 -11.57 20.11
C LEU A 47 6.05 -11.89 18.87
N VAL A 48 5.92 -13.11 18.35
CA VAL A 48 6.57 -13.55 17.11
C VAL A 48 6.07 -12.75 15.89
N LEU A 49 4.79 -12.38 15.91
CA LEU A 49 4.13 -11.61 14.85
C LEU A 49 4.03 -10.14 15.21
N ARG A 50 4.03 -9.29 14.18
CA ARG A 50 3.80 -7.85 14.34
C ARG A 50 2.35 -7.55 14.71
N PRO A 51 2.06 -6.41 15.36
CA PRO A 51 0.69 -6.03 15.69
C PRO A 51 -0.27 -5.99 14.49
N ASN A 52 0.18 -5.52 13.32
CA ASN A 52 -0.65 -5.53 12.11
C ASN A 52 -0.91 -6.95 11.57
N GLU A 53 0.06 -7.86 11.71
CA GLU A 53 -0.09 -9.27 11.33
C GLU A 53 -1.10 -9.98 12.26
N LEU A 54 -1.06 -9.69 13.56
CA LEU A 54 -2.04 -10.18 14.53
C LEU A 54 -3.44 -9.64 14.27
N LEU A 55 -3.57 -8.34 13.98
CA LEU A 55 -4.84 -7.75 13.59
C LEU A 55 -5.42 -8.43 12.35
N LEU A 56 -4.58 -8.70 11.34
CA LEU A 56 -5.01 -9.41 10.15
C LEU A 56 -5.49 -10.83 10.48
N LEU A 57 -4.72 -11.60 11.26
CA LEU A 57 -5.12 -12.95 11.67
C LEU A 57 -6.44 -12.95 12.43
N PHE A 58 -6.63 -11.99 13.34
CA PHE A 58 -7.86 -11.82 14.10
C PHE A 58 -9.07 -11.58 13.17
N ILE A 59 -8.92 -10.68 12.18
CA ILE A 59 -9.99 -10.39 11.21
C ILE A 59 -10.24 -11.59 10.29
N VAL A 60 -9.19 -12.25 9.78
CA VAL A 60 -9.31 -13.44 8.92
C VAL A 60 -10.01 -14.57 9.67
N ALA A 61 -9.69 -14.78 10.95
CA ALA A 61 -10.36 -15.77 11.80
C ALA A 61 -11.86 -15.46 11.95
N ALA A 62 -12.23 -14.21 12.23
CA ALA A 62 -13.63 -13.78 12.30
C ALA A 62 -14.38 -14.02 10.98
N LEU A 63 -13.75 -13.70 9.84
CA LEU A 63 -14.34 -13.96 8.53
C LEU A 63 -14.40 -15.45 8.18
N GLY A 64 -13.48 -16.26 8.70
CA GLY A 64 -13.51 -17.72 8.63
C GLY A 64 -14.72 -18.30 9.38
N VAL A 65 -14.96 -17.84 10.61
CA VAL A 65 -16.16 -18.21 11.39
C VAL A 65 -17.42 -17.79 10.65
N ARG A 66 -17.47 -16.56 10.11
CA ARG A 66 -18.61 -16.12 9.30
C ARG A 66 -18.84 -17.02 8.10
N ALA A 67 -17.78 -17.40 7.38
CA ALA A 67 -17.88 -18.28 6.22
C ALA A 67 -18.46 -19.64 6.62
N LEU A 68 -17.99 -20.21 7.73
CA LEU A 68 -18.51 -21.48 8.27
C LEU A 68 -19.99 -21.36 8.64
N LEU A 69 -20.39 -20.32 9.36
CA LEU A 69 -21.80 -20.08 9.70
C LEU A 69 -22.68 -19.97 8.45
N LEU A 70 -22.20 -19.30 7.40
CA LEU A 70 -22.89 -19.21 6.12
C LEU A 70 -22.97 -20.55 5.39
N MET A 71 -21.93 -21.39 5.48
CA MET A 71 -21.96 -22.74 4.91
C MET A 71 -22.98 -23.63 5.62
N LEU A 72 -23.00 -23.59 6.96
CA LEU A 72 -23.93 -24.35 7.79
C LEU A 72 -25.39 -23.93 7.57
N SER A 73 -25.63 -22.65 7.29
CA SER A 73 -26.95 -22.09 6.97
C SER A 73 -27.32 -22.18 5.48
N GLY A 74 -26.47 -22.75 4.62
CA GLY A 74 -26.69 -22.83 3.18
C GLY A 74 -26.62 -21.49 2.42
N GLY A 75 -26.26 -20.40 3.10
CA GLY A 75 -26.16 -19.05 2.53
C GLY A 75 -24.78 -18.71 1.94
N TYR A 76 -23.83 -19.65 1.97
CA TYR A 76 -22.47 -19.41 1.49
C TYR A 76 -22.42 -19.17 -0.02
N ARG A 77 -21.77 -18.08 -0.42
CA ARG A 77 -21.47 -17.77 -1.82
C ARG A 77 -19.97 -17.56 -1.97
N PRO A 78 -19.27 -18.39 -2.75
CA PRO A 78 -17.85 -18.18 -2.98
C PRO A 78 -17.62 -16.84 -3.68
N SER A 79 -16.58 -16.13 -3.26
CA SER A 79 -16.13 -14.93 -3.98
C SER A 79 -15.51 -15.37 -5.31
N PRO A 80 -15.80 -14.67 -6.42
CA PRO A 80 -15.32 -15.06 -7.73
C PRO A 80 -13.79 -15.21 -7.74
N PHE A 81 -13.34 -16.17 -8.52
CA PHE A 81 -11.94 -16.45 -8.76
C PHE A 81 -11.63 -16.05 -10.19
N ASP A 82 -10.69 -15.13 -10.40
CA ASP A 82 -10.41 -14.55 -11.71
C ASP A 82 -8.92 -14.53 -12.04
N SER A 83 -8.57 -13.89 -13.16
CA SER A 83 -7.18 -13.77 -13.63
C SER A 83 -6.27 -13.05 -12.64
N MET A 84 -6.81 -12.17 -11.78
CA MET A 84 -6.02 -11.50 -10.76
C MET A 84 -5.63 -12.48 -9.65
N ASP A 85 -6.54 -13.38 -9.25
CA ASP A 85 -6.21 -14.43 -8.29
C ASP A 85 -5.10 -15.34 -8.84
N TRP A 86 -5.16 -15.73 -10.11
CA TRP A 86 -4.09 -16.51 -10.75
C TRP A 86 -2.74 -15.79 -10.75
N ALA A 87 -2.72 -14.49 -11.03
CA ALA A 87 -1.49 -13.70 -10.98
C ALA A 87 -0.90 -13.61 -9.57
N LEU A 88 -1.73 -13.41 -8.54
CA LEU A 88 -1.30 -13.37 -7.15
C LEU A 88 -0.85 -14.75 -6.65
N LEU A 89 -1.53 -15.82 -7.05
CA LEU A 89 -1.11 -17.19 -6.74
C LEU A 89 0.21 -17.55 -7.42
N ALA A 90 0.45 -17.07 -8.65
CA ALA A 90 1.74 -17.24 -9.30
C ALA A 90 2.85 -16.58 -8.47
N LEU A 91 2.65 -15.34 -8.00
CA LEU A 91 3.59 -14.67 -7.09
C LEU A 91 3.86 -15.48 -5.83
N ILE A 92 2.82 -16.01 -5.17
CA ILE A 92 2.97 -16.84 -3.97
C ILE A 92 3.73 -18.13 -4.28
N ALA A 93 3.37 -18.82 -5.36
CA ALA A 93 3.98 -20.08 -5.74
C ALA A 93 5.49 -19.88 -5.97
N THR A 94 5.88 -18.83 -6.69
CA THR A 94 7.28 -18.59 -7.07
C THR A 94 8.09 -17.80 -6.03
N GLY A 95 7.45 -16.97 -5.22
CA GLY A 95 8.10 -16.09 -4.25
C GLY A 95 8.00 -16.55 -2.79
N SER A 96 7.14 -17.51 -2.49
CA SER A 96 6.95 -18.05 -1.13
C SER A 96 7.20 -19.56 -1.07
N VAL A 97 6.55 -20.33 -1.93
CA VAL A 97 6.58 -21.81 -1.85
C VAL A 97 7.84 -22.37 -2.49
N LEU A 98 8.11 -22.01 -3.75
CA LEU A 98 9.26 -22.49 -4.52
C LEU A 98 10.60 -22.21 -3.82
N PRO A 99 10.87 -21.00 -3.26
CA PRO A 99 12.15 -20.73 -2.60
C PRO A 99 12.42 -21.61 -1.37
N LEU A 100 11.37 -21.95 -0.61
CA LEU A 100 11.47 -22.85 0.54
C LEU A 100 11.74 -24.28 0.09
N LEU A 101 10.98 -24.78 -0.90
CA LEU A 101 11.20 -26.11 -1.47
C LEU A 101 12.59 -26.25 -2.09
N TRP A 102 13.06 -25.22 -2.78
CA TRP A 102 14.39 -25.22 -3.40
C TRP A 102 15.52 -25.17 -2.37
N ARG A 103 15.30 -24.50 -1.23
CA ARG A 103 16.26 -24.50 -0.12
C ARG A 103 16.36 -25.88 0.53
N GLU A 104 15.22 -26.52 0.77
CA GLU A 104 15.15 -27.90 1.28
C GLU A 104 15.79 -28.89 0.29
N ALA A 105 15.52 -28.76 -1.01
CA ALA A 105 16.13 -29.60 -2.05
C ALA A 105 17.66 -29.48 -2.11
N ARG A 106 18.22 -28.35 -1.65
CA ARG A 106 19.68 -28.13 -1.51
C ARG A 106 20.22 -28.57 -0.15
N ASN A 107 19.41 -29.21 0.70
CA ASN A 107 19.74 -29.62 2.07
C ASN A 107 20.25 -28.44 2.93
N LEU A 108 19.70 -27.24 2.72
CA LEU A 108 20.04 -26.05 3.50
C LEU A 108 19.00 -25.85 4.62
N PRO A 109 19.42 -25.59 5.87
CA PRO A 109 18.48 -25.46 6.98
C PRO A 109 17.54 -24.26 6.79
N LEU A 110 16.26 -24.46 7.09
CA LEU A 110 15.25 -23.39 7.10
C LEU A 110 15.32 -22.62 8.42
N SER A 111 15.56 -21.31 8.33
CA SER A 111 15.48 -20.42 9.48
C SER A 111 14.05 -19.90 9.68
N THR A 112 13.75 -19.40 10.88
CA THR A 112 12.48 -18.70 11.16
C THR A 112 12.28 -17.50 10.22
N ASP A 113 13.36 -16.78 9.90
CA ASP A 113 13.31 -15.66 8.97
C ASP A 113 12.91 -16.11 7.56
N ASP A 114 13.44 -17.23 7.07
CA ASP A 114 13.09 -17.76 5.74
C ASP A 114 11.57 -17.96 5.61
N VAL A 115 10.97 -18.56 6.64
CA VAL A 115 9.52 -18.80 6.70
C VAL A 115 8.75 -17.49 6.78
N LEU A 116 9.17 -16.57 7.67
CA LEU A 116 8.45 -15.31 7.86
C LEU A 116 8.54 -14.37 6.65
N TYR A 117 9.63 -14.38 5.89
CA TYR A 117 9.75 -13.65 4.63
C TYR A 117 8.91 -14.30 3.52
N ALA A 118 8.88 -15.63 3.44
CA ALA A 118 8.02 -16.33 2.49
C ALA A 118 6.53 -16.04 2.75
N LEU A 119 6.10 -15.86 4.01
CA LEU A 119 4.70 -15.56 4.34
C LEU A 119 4.21 -14.18 3.88
N VAL A 120 5.09 -13.27 3.47
CA VAL A 120 4.69 -11.89 3.13
C VAL A 120 3.73 -11.83 1.93
N LEU A 121 3.97 -12.59 0.86
CA LEU A 121 3.05 -12.61 -0.29
C LEU A 121 1.74 -13.35 0.02
N VAL A 122 1.80 -14.37 0.88
CA VAL A 122 0.60 -15.04 1.41
C VAL A 122 -0.27 -14.04 2.18
N LYS A 123 0.35 -13.21 3.02
CA LYS A 123 -0.32 -12.09 3.71
C LYS A 123 -0.98 -11.12 2.72
N CYS A 124 -0.25 -10.72 1.68
CA CYS A 124 -0.77 -9.81 0.65
C CYS A 124 -1.99 -10.38 -0.07
N TYR A 125 -1.97 -11.67 -0.41
CA TYR A 125 -3.12 -12.33 -1.02
C TYR A 125 -4.29 -12.53 -0.04
N ALA A 126 -4.02 -12.83 1.23
CA ALA A 126 -5.04 -12.89 2.27
C ALA A 126 -5.77 -11.55 2.42
N LEU A 127 -5.02 -10.43 2.40
CA LEU A 127 -5.59 -9.08 2.35
C LEU A 127 -6.45 -8.87 1.12
N PHE A 128 -5.94 -9.19 -0.07
CA PHE A 128 -6.71 -9.07 -1.30
C PHE A 128 -8.04 -9.84 -1.22
N ARG A 129 -8.04 -11.11 -0.80
CA ARG A 129 -9.25 -11.93 -0.66
C ARG A 129 -10.19 -11.43 0.44
N LEU A 130 -9.65 -10.90 1.54
CA LEU A 130 -10.42 -10.30 2.62
C LEU A 130 -11.24 -9.11 2.09
N PHE A 131 -10.59 -8.18 1.41
CA PHE A 131 -11.25 -6.97 0.89
C PHE A 131 -12.24 -7.30 -0.23
N ARG A 132 -11.95 -8.27 -1.10
CA ARG A 132 -12.90 -8.78 -2.11
C ARG A 132 -14.20 -9.33 -1.52
N ARG A 133 -14.18 -9.78 -0.27
CA ARG A 133 -15.36 -10.30 0.45
C ARG A 133 -16.02 -9.25 1.33
N ALA A 134 -15.25 -8.32 1.87
CA ALA A 134 -15.72 -7.39 2.88
C ALA A 134 -16.43 -6.16 2.30
N ALA A 135 -16.00 -5.68 1.12
CA ALA A 135 -16.60 -4.55 0.43
C ALA A 135 -17.15 -5.02 -0.92
N VAL A 136 -18.48 -5.04 -1.02
CA VAL A 136 -19.19 -5.60 -2.18
C VAL A 136 -19.70 -4.49 -3.07
N ASP A 137 -20.19 -3.38 -2.50
CA ASP A 137 -20.78 -2.28 -3.27
C ASP A 137 -19.90 -1.02 -3.34
N SER A 138 -20.31 -0.07 -4.19
CA SER A 138 -19.58 1.19 -4.41
C SER A 138 -19.53 2.08 -3.16
N TYR A 139 -20.56 2.05 -2.33
CA TYR A 139 -20.61 2.86 -1.12
C TYR A 139 -19.65 2.33 -0.06
N GLU A 140 -19.57 1.02 0.10
CA GLU A 140 -18.62 0.33 0.96
C GLU A 140 -17.18 0.59 0.48
N VAL A 141 -16.94 0.51 -0.82
CA VAL A 141 -15.65 0.86 -1.42
C VAL A 141 -15.28 2.31 -1.13
N ALA A 142 -16.21 3.26 -1.32
CA ALA A 142 -15.97 4.66 -0.98
C ALA A 142 -15.58 4.84 0.49
N ARG A 143 -16.26 4.15 1.42
CA ARG A 143 -15.91 4.19 2.85
C ARG A 143 -14.49 3.69 3.10
N CYS A 144 -14.11 2.56 2.50
CA CYS A 144 -12.74 2.05 2.63
C CYS A 144 -11.71 3.04 2.08
N LEU A 145 -11.96 3.65 0.91
CA LEU A 145 -11.07 4.66 0.34
C LEU A 145 -10.93 5.88 1.26
N PHE A 146 -12.02 6.40 1.83
CA PHE A 146 -11.97 7.52 2.78
C PHE A 146 -11.22 7.16 4.06
N VAL A 147 -11.43 5.95 4.60
CA VAL A 147 -10.70 5.47 5.79
C VAL A 147 -9.21 5.34 5.50
N SER A 148 -8.83 4.80 4.34
CA SER A 148 -7.43 4.72 3.89
C SER A 148 -6.78 6.10 3.78
N VAL A 149 -7.47 7.06 3.14
CA VAL A 149 -6.99 8.45 3.02
C VAL A 149 -6.84 9.11 4.38
N PHE A 150 -7.79 8.89 5.29
CA PHE A 150 -7.73 9.41 6.65
C PHE A 150 -6.53 8.83 7.43
N ALA A 151 -6.31 7.52 7.36
CA ALA A 151 -5.15 6.88 7.99
C ALA A 151 -3.84 7.43 7.41
N ALA A 152 -3.75 7.57 6.08
CA ALA A 152 -2.58 8.17 5.42
C ALA A 152 -2.36 9.64 5.82
N ALA A 153 -3.43 10.41 6.02
CA ALA A 153 -3.31 11.77 6.54
C ALA A 153 -2.71 11.79 7.96
N LEU A 154 -3.10 10.87 8.85
CA LEU A 154 -2.49 10.73 10.17
C LEU A 154 -1.00 10.37 10.06
N VAL A 155 -0.65 9.40 9.19
CA VAL A 155 0.74 9.02 8.91
C VAL A 155 1.55 10.21 8.40
N ALA A 156 0.99 11.04 7.51
CA ALA A 156 1.64 12.26 7.02
C ALA A 156 1.86 13.29 8.13
N ILE A 157 0.85 13.55 8.97
CA ILE A 157 0.97 14.47 10.11
C ILE A 157 2.09 14.02 11.04
N ILE A 158 2.09 12.75 11.44
CA ILE A 158 3.12 12.18 12.32
C ILE A 158 4.50 12.32 11.68
N GLY A 159 4.63 12.03 10.38
CA GLY A 159 5.90 12.16 9.66
C GLY A 159 6.40 13.60 9.58
N ILE A 160 5.51 14.57 9.34
CA ILE A 160 5.87 16.00 9.33
C ILE A 160 6.32 16.46 10.72
N LEU A 161 5.59 16.07 11.77
CA LEU A 161 5.94 16.40 13.16
C LEU A 161 7.24 15.74 13.63
N GLN A 162 7.52 14.52 13.15
CA GLN A 162 8.79 13.82 13.39
C GLN A 162 9.97 14.65 12.89
N VAL A 163 9.94 15.07 11.62
CA VAL A 163 11.07 15.78 11.00
C VAL A 163 11.17 17.23 11.45
N SER A 164 10.05 17.86 11.80
CA SER A 164 10.07 19.19 12.42
C SER A 164 10.50 19.17 13.89
N GLN A 165 10.76 17.99 14.47
CA GLN A 165 11.15 17.79 15.88
C GLN A 165 10.15 18.41 16.87
N GLN A 166 8.85 18.35 16.55
CA GLN A 166 7.79 18.93 17.37
C GLN A 166 7.07 17.88 18.22
N PHE A 167 6.56 18.32 19.37
CA PHE A 167 5.69 17.53 20.27
C PHE A 167 6.26 16.16 20.72
N GLY A 168 7.59 15.98 20.69
CA GLY A 168 8.25 14.74 21.12
C GLY A 168 7.96 13.52 20.22
N VAL A 169 7.44 13.72 19.00
CA VAL A 169 7.04 12.62 18.11
C VAL A 169 8.22 11.72 17.76
N ALA A 170 9.40 12.29 17.48
CA ALA A 170 10.60 11.51 17.17
C ALA A 170 11.01 10.58 18.33
N GLY A 171 10.99 11.07 19.57
CA GLY A 171 11.28 10.27 20.76
C GLY A 171 10.26 9.16 21.00
N LEU A 172 8.96 9.44 20.77
CA LEU A 172 7.91 8.42 20.86
C LEU A 172 8.11 7.32 19.82
N LEU A 173 8.39 7.69 18.57
CA LEU A 173 8.62 6.71 17.51
C LEU A 173 9.84 5.86 17.82
N HIS A 174 10.94 6.47 18.27
CA HIS A 174 12.14 5.74 18.67
C HIS A 174 11.91 4.77 19.84
N ALA A 175 11.02 5.11 20.78
CA ALA A 175 10.72 4.26 21.93
C ALA A 175 9.88 3.01 21.60
N TYR A 176 9.02 3.06 20.57
CA TYR A 176 8.00 2.02 20.34
C TYR A 176 7.97 1.40 18.93
N TYR A 177 8.60 2.04 17.95
CA TYR A 177 8.60 1.58 16.56
C TYR A 177 10.00 1.10 16.19
N ASP A 178 10.08 0.18 15.22
CA ASP A 178 11.35 -0.35 14.73
C ASP A 178 12.26 0.77 14.22
N ASP A 179 13.56 0.60 14.45
CA ASP A 179 14.58 1.26 13.67
C ASP A 179 15.25 0.23 12.74
N PRO A 180 14.87 0.16 11.45
CA PRO A 180 15.47 -0.79 10.54
C PRO A 180 16.95 -0.49 10.21
N PHE A 181 17.49 0.65 10.66
CA PHE A 181 18.88 1.07 10.49
C PHE A 181 19.63 1.09 11.84
N GLU A 182 19.53 -0.02 12.59
CA GLU A 182 20.27 -0.26 13.83
C GLU A 182 21.73 0.24 13.72
N GLY A 183 22.12 1.18 14.59
CA GLY A 183 23.50 1.66 14.72
C GLY A 183 23.75 3.15 14.45
N THR A 184 22.77 3.93 14.00
CA THR A 184 22.93 5.39 13.76
C THR A 184 21.72 6.20 14.24
N GLU A 185 21.82 6.79 15.43
CA GLU A 185 20.76 7.66 16.02
C GLU A 185 20.34 8.83 15.10
N ASP A 186 21.25 9.31 14.24
CA ASP A 186 21.02 10.46 13.35
C ASP A 186 20.06 10.17 12.18
N VAL A 187 19.81 8.91 11.81
CA VAL A 187 18.98 8.57 10.63
C VAL A 187 17.49 8.72 10.92
N VAL A 188 17.07 8.55 12.19
CA VAL A 188 15.66 8.61 12.63
C VAL A 188 15.13 10.05 12.67
N THR A 189 15.99 11.04 12.82
CA THR A 189 15.60 12.45 12.98
C THR A 189 15.56 13.22 11.67
N GLY A 190 16.32 12.79 10.65
CA GLY A 190 16.45 13.49 9.36
C GLY A 190 15.49 13.04 8.24
N ARG A 191 14.62 12.05 8.47
CA ARG A 191 13.64 11.55 7.48
C ARG A 191 12.33 11.15 8.15
N ALA A 192 11.20 11.47 7.52
CA ALA A 192 9.90 11.03 8.00
C ALA A 192 9.72 9.53 7.77
N THR A 193 9.92 8.72 8.81
CA THR A 193 9.62 7.28 8.81
C THR A 193 8.19 7.01 9.29
N SER A 194 7.65 7.91 10.11
CA SER A 194 6.32 7.86 10.72
C SER A 194 6.05 6.52 11.43
N THR A 195 4.78 6.18 11.64
CA THR A 195 4.35 4.90 12.23
C THR A 195 4.62 3.68 11.35
N ILE A 196 5.15 3.88 10.14
CA ILE A 196 5.54 2.79 9.23
C ILE A 196 6.95 2.30 9.54
N ALA A 197 7.78 3.06 10.27
CA ALA A 197 9.19 2.76 10.50
C ALA A 197 9.99 2.55 9.20
N SER A 198 9.58 3.21 8.11
CA SER A 198 10.29 3.18 6.84
C SER A 198 9.96 4.45 6.05
N PRO A 199 10.95 5.26 5.65
CA PRO A 199 10.67 6.45 4.86
C PRO A 199 10.16 6.10 3.46
N PHE A 200 10.62 4.97 2.89
CA PHE A 200 10.14 4.46 1.61
C PHE A 200 8.69 3.97 1.69
N GLY A 201 8.38 3.14 2.70
CA GLY A 201 7.02 2.65 2.93
C GLY A 201 6.04 3.78 3.23
N THR A 202 6.45 4.80 3.99
CA THR A 202 5.66 6.01 4.20
C THR A 202 5.40 6.73 2.89
N ALA A 203 6.41 6.98 2.07
CA ALA A 203 6.24 7.65 0.78
C ALA A 203 5.25 6.92 -0.14
N ASP A 204 5.31 5.59 -0.20
CA ASP A 204 4.37 4.77 -0.97
C ASP A 204 2.93 4.90 -0.46
N VAL A 205 2.73 4.74 0.86
CA VAL A 205 1.42 4.88 1.52
C VAL A 205 0.78 6.23 1.17
N LEU A 206 1.56 7.31 1.28
CA LEU A 206 1.12 8.66 0.99
C LEU A 206 0.84 8.86 -0.51
N THR A 207 1.70 8.33 -1.39
CA THR A 207 1.55 8.42 -2.85
C THR A 207 0.32 7.66 -3.35
N PHE A 208 0.07 6.44 -2.86
CA PHE A 208 -1.09 5.64 -3.24
C PHE A 208 -2.40 6.29 -2.75
N ASN A 209 -2.39 6.88 -1.56
CA ASN A 209 -3.56 7.62 -1.07
C ASN A 209 -3.73 8.97 -1.77
N LEU A 210 -2.66 9.62 -2.23
CA LEU A 210 -2.75 10.82 -3.07
C LEU A 210 -3.47 10.49 -4.38
N LEU A 211 -3.11 9.39 -5.04
CA LEU A 211 -3.79 8.90 -6.24
C LEU A 211 -5.28 8.62 -5.97
N THR A 212 -5.60 8.05 -4.81
CA THR A 212 -6.99 7.87 -4.37
C THR A 212 -7.72 9.20 -4.19
N VAL A 213 -7.10 10.19 -3.55
CA VAL A 213 -7.67 11.53 -3.39
C VAL A 213 -7.92 12.18 -4.75
N LEU A 214 -6.95 12.13 -5.66
CA LEU A 214 -7.09 12.66 -7.02
C LEU A 214 -8.23 11.96 -7.78
N ALA A 215 -8.33 10.64 -7.67
CA ALA A 215 -9.42 9.86 -8.25
C ALA A 215 -10.79 10.26 -7.68
N LEU A 216 -10.92 10.37 -6.35
CA LEU A 216 -12.16 10.74 -5.67
C LEU A 216 -12.63 12.17 -6.00
N ARG A 217 -11.72 13.08 -6.38
CA ARG A 217 -12.11 14.44 -6.82
C ARG A 217 -12.89 14.44 -8.14
N HIS A 218 -12.84 13.36 -8.93
CA HIS A 218 -13.66 13.21 -10.12
C HIS A 218 -15.12 12.89 -9.80
N MET A 219 -15.40 12.36 -8.60
CA MET A 219 -16.77 12.15 -8.15
C MET A 219 -17.42 13.46 -7.65
N PRO A 220 -18.75 13.60 -7.75
CA PRO A 220 -19.49 14.69 -7.11
C PRO A 220 -19.47 14.51 -5.58
N ALA A 221 -18.36 14.90 -4.95
CA ALA A 221 -18.18 14.81 -3.51
C ALA A 221 -18.59 16.11 -2.81
N ARG A 222 -19.40 16.01 -1.75
CA ARG A 222 -19.74 17.13 -0.84
C ARG A 222 -18.50 17.70 -0.12
N HIS A 223 -17.42 16.92 -0.03
CA HIS A 223 -16.24 17.19 0.80
C HIS A 223 -14.98 17.55 -0.02
N ARG A 224 -15.12 18.25 -1.15
CA ARG A 224 -13.98 18.58 -2.04
C ARG A 224 -12.85 19.33 -1.31
N TRP A 225 -13.17 20.16 -0.33
CA TRP A 225 -12.18 20.90 0.45
C TRP A 225 -11.31 19.96 1.31
N LEU A 226 -11.92 18.96 1.98
CA LEU A 226 -11.19 17.95 2.75
C LEU A 226 -10.24 17.15 1.87
N LEU A 227 -10.67 16.80 0.66
CA LEU A 227 -9.81 16.12 -0.32
C LEU A 227 -8.63 17.01 -0.75
N THR A 228 -8.83 18.31 -0.93
CA THR A 228 -7.73 19.24 -1.23
C THR A 228 -6.74 19.32 -0.08
N VAL A 229 -7.23 19.46 1.16
CA VAL A 229 -6.38 19.49 2.36
C VAL A 229 -5.58 18.19 2.49
N ALA A 230 -6.24 17.04 2.30
CA ALA A 230 -5.58 15.74 2.29
C ALA A 230 -4.51 15.67 1.18
N ALA A 231 -4.80 16.10 -0.05
CA ALA A 231 -3.82 16.10 -1.14
C ALA A 231 -2.56 16.91 -0.78
N VAL A 232 -2.74 18.12 -0.25
CA VAL A 232 -1.63 18.97 0.20
C VAL A 232 -0.81 18.26 1.27
N LEU A 233 -1.48 17.73 2.28
CA LEU A 233 -0.85 17.04 3.40
C LEU A 233 -0.05 15.81 2.94
N LEU A 234 -0.60 15.00 2.04
CA LEU A 234 0.07 13.80 1.51
C LEU A 234 1.29 14.17 0.66
N VAL A 235 1.23 15.24 -0.15
CA VAL A 235 2.39 15.73 -0.93
C VAL A 235 3.49 16.24 0.00
N VAL A 236 3.16 17.07 0.99
CA VAL A 236 4.14 17.59 1.95
C VAL A 236 4.73 16.44 2.78
N GLY A 237 3.91 15.48 3.21
CA GLY A 237 4.38 14.29 3.90
C GLY A 237 5.32 13.43 3.06
N CYS A 238 5.08 13.28 1.75
CA CYS A 238 6.00 12.59 0.84
C CYS A 238 7.36 13.29 0.78
N ILE A 239 7.37 14.62 0.66
CA ILE A 239 8.60 15.43 0.65
C ILE A 239 9.33 15.29 1.99
N ALA A 240 8.61 15.26 3.12
CA ALA A 240 9.17 15.07 4.45
C ALA A 240 9.90 13.73 4.64
N THR A 241 9.57 12.70 3.85
CA THR A 241 10.33 11.42 3.88
C THR A 241 11.78 11.62 3.45
N GLY A 242 12.07 12.66 2.67
CA GLY A 242 13.41 13.00 2.22
C GLY A 242 14.08 11.87 1.46
N THR A 243 13.36 11.08 0.65
CA THR A 243 13.93 9.99 -0.15
C THR A 243 13.81 10.29 -1.64
N PHE A 244 14.84 9.98 -2.43
CA PHE A 244 14.79 10.15 -3.90
C PHE A 244 13.65 9.35 -4.53
N SER A 245 13.40 8.13 -4.04
CA SER A 245 12.28 7.31 -4.48
C SER A 245 10.92 7.94 -4.22
N ALA A 246 10.74 8.74 -3.16
CA ALA A 246 9.50 9.51 -2.96
C ALA A 246 9.27 10.54 -4.07
N TYR A 247 10.30 11.31 -4.43
CA TYR A 247 10.18 12.31 -5.50
C TYR A 247 9.93 11.65 -6.87
N VAL A 248 10.64 10.57 -7.18
CA VAL A 248 10.41 9.77 -8.39
C VAL A 248 9.00 9.18 -8.38
N GLY A 249 8.56 8.62 -7.25
CA GLY A 249 7.23 8.04 -7.08
C GLY A 249 6.12 9.07 -7.30
N LEU A 250 6.24 10.26 -6.72
CA LEU A 250 5.32 11.37 -6.96
C LEU A 250 5.30 11.81 -8.42
N ALA A 251 6.47 11.95 -9.06
CA ALA A 251 6.56 12.32 -10.47
C ALA A 251 5.85 11.29 -11.35
N VAL A 252 6.15 10.00 -11.18
CA VAL A 252 5.50 8.89 -11.90
C VAL A 252 4.00 8.85 -11.63
N ALA A 253 3.58 9.10 -10.38
CA ALA A 253 2.16 9.15 -10.01
C ALA A 253 1.41 10.25 -10.77
N ILE A 254 1.93 11.49 -10.76
CA ILE A 254 1.32 12.62 -11.46
C ILE A 254 1.33 12.42 -12.98
N LEU A 255 2.45 11.94 -13.55
CA LEU A 255 2.56 11.66 -14.98
C LEU A 255 1.56 10.59 -15.41
N THR A 256 1.50 9.46 -14.69
CA THR A 256 0.62 8.34 -15.02
C THR A 256 -0.85 8.73 -14.86
N PHE A 257 -1.22 9.36 -13.74
CA PHE A 257 -2.59 9.82 -13.50
C PHE A 257 -3.01 10.89 -14.53
N GLY A 258 -2.14 11.86 -14.79
CA GLY A 258 -2.38 12.94 -15.75
C GLY A 258 -2.51 12.43 -17.18
N ALA A 259 -1.66 11.48 -17.59
CA ALA A 259 -1.73 10.86 -18.91
C ALA A 259 -3.00 10.00 -19.05
N PHE A 260 -3.32 9.17 -18.06
CA PHE A 260 -4.51 8.32 -18.10
C PHE A 260 -5.81 9.13 -18.15
N THR A 261 -5.89 10.24 -17.41
CA THR A 261 -7.09 11.09 -17.36
C THR A 261 -7.13 12.18 -18.45
N GLY A 262 -6.08 12.31 -19.26
CA GLY A 262 -5.96 13.39 -20.26
C GLY A 262 -5.84 14.79 -19.66
N ARG A 263 -5.42 14.91 -18.40
CA ARG A 263 -5.35 16.17 -17.63
C ARG A 263 -3.94 16.57 -17.23
N LEU A 264 -2.91 15.96 -17.80
CA LEU A 264 -1.51 16.18 -17.42
C LEU A 264 -1.13 17.67 -17.40
N LEU A 265 -1.44 18.40 -18.48
CA LEU A 265 -1.11 19.84 -18.58
C LEU A 265 -1.81 20.71 -17.54
N LYS A 266 -2.96 20.26 -16.99
CA LYS A 266 -3.67 20.97 -15.92
C LYS A 266 -3.11 20.63 -14.54
N LEU A 267 -2.61 19.41 -14.37
CA LEU A 267 -2.05 18.93 -13.10
C LEU A 267 -0.62 19.41 -12.88
N LEU A 268 0.19 19.51 -13.95
CA LEU A 268 1.61 19.86 -13.86
C LEU A 268 1.85 21.18 -13.13
N PRO A 269 1.20 22.32 -13.46
CA PRO A 269 1.46 23.58 -12.77
C PRO A 269 1.15 23.50 -11.27
N ALA A 270 0.04 22.85 -10.91
CA ALA A 270 -0.36 22.69 -9.52
C ALA A 270 0.60 21.75 -8.75
N ALA A 271 1.00 20.64 -9.37
CA ALA A 271 1.97 19.71 -8.79
C ALA A 271 3.34 20.37 -8.60
N THR A 272 3.82 21.12 -9.60
CA THR A 272 5.09 21.86 -9.52
C THR A 272 5.03 22.94 -8.45
N ALA A 273 3.96 23.73 -8.39
CA ALA A 273 3.79 24.74 -7.35
C ALA A 273 3.78 24.12 -5.95
N MET A 274 3.03 23.04 -5.75
CA MET A 274 2.99 22.32 -4.47
C MET A 274 4.34 21.71 -4.09
N ALA A 275 5.05 21.13 -5.06
CA ALA A 275 6.39 20.58 -4.84
C ALA A 275 7.39 21.68 -4.49
N ALA A 276 7.33 22.84 -5.15
CA ALA A 276 8.16 24.00 -4.83
C ALA A 276 7.88 24.52 -3.42
N ILE A 277 6.62 24.71 -3.05
CA ILE A 277 6.22 25.16 -1.71
C ILE A 277 6.70 24.16 -0.64
N GLY A 278 6.45 22.86 -0.85
CA GLY A 278 6.89 21.82 0.08
C GLY A 278 8.41 21.72 0.19
N THR A 279 9.14 21.91 -0.92
CA THR A 279 10.61 21.95 -0.96
C THR A 279 11.17 23.12 -0.17
N VAL A 280 10.58 24.31 -0.32
CA VAL A 280 10.98 25.49 0.44
C VAL A 280 10.64 25.31 1.93
N ALA A 281 9.44 24.83 2.24
CA ALA A 281 8.99 24.63 3.62
C ALA A 281 9.82 23.57 4.37
N LEU A 282 10.35 22.57 3.66
CA LEU A 282 11.16 21.49 4.19
C LEU A 282 12.60 21.55 3.68
N TRP A 283 13.10 22.76 3.39
CA TRP A 283 14.43 22.95 2.83
C TRP A 283 15.54 22.22 3.57
N PRO A 284 15.60 22.20 4.93
CA PRO A 284 16.66 21.47 5.64
C PRO A 284 16.72 19.97 5.29
N VAL A 285 15.56 19.35 5.03
CA VAL A 285 15.46 17.94 4.62
C VAL A 285 16.02 17.75 3.22
N VAL A 286 15.70 18.68 2.32
CA VAL A 286 16.13 18.65 0.92
C VAL A 286 17.62 18.95 0.80
N GLU A 287 18.11 19.95 1.52
CA GLU A 287 19.52 20.31 1.61
C GLU A 287 20.37 19.14 2.09
N ALA A 288 19.96 18.47 3.17
CA ALA A 288 20.65 17.27 3.67
C ALA A 288 20.72 16.14 2.61
N ARG A 289 19.77 16.08 1.67
CA ARG A 289 19.81 15.13 0.55
C ARG A 289 20.71 15.60 -0.59
N LEU A 290 20.71 16.89 -0.88
CA LEU A 290 21.57 17.48 -1.92
C LEU A 290 23.04 17.48 -1.52
N ALA A 291 23.36 17.56 -0.21
CA ALA A 291 24.71 17.45 0.30
C ALA A 291 25.41 16.13 -0.11
N GLY A 292 24.64 15.07 -0.40
CA GLY A 292 25.17 13.79 -0.85
C GLY A 292 25.78 13.78 -2.26
N PHE A 293 25.62 14.86 -3.05
CA PHE A 293 26.12 14.97 -4.43
C PHE A 293 27.54 15.58 -4.55
N GLY A 294 28.26 15.77 -3.44
CA GLY A 294 29.56 16.45 -3.43
C GLY A 294 30.75 15.72 -4.07
N MET A 295 30.54 14.58 -4.76
CA MET A 295 31.62 13.74 -5.30
C MET A 295 31.82 13.93 -6.82
N GLN A 296 33.03 13.62 -7.31
CA GLN A 296 33.40 13.76 -8.72
C GLN A 296 32.55 12.89 -9.68
N SER A 297 31.92 11.83 -9.17
CA SER A 297 31.04 10.94 -9.94
C SER A 297 29.73 11.59 -10.37
N GLY A 298 29.33 12.70 -9.72
CA GLY A 298 28.02 13.33 -9.93
C GLY A 298 26.83 12.52 -9.40
N LEU A 299 27.07 11.39 -8.74
CA LEU A 299 26.04 10.54 -8.13
C LEU A 299 25.99 10.74 -6.61
N PRO A 300 24.81 10.55 -5.97
CA PRO A 300 24.73 10.56 -4.51
C PRO A 300 25.54 9.44 -3.87
N HIS A 301 26.20 9.71 -2.75
CA HIS A 301 26.90 8.69 -1.94
C HIS A 301 26.04 7.45 -1.62
N SER A 302 24.74 7.65 -1.40
CA SER A 302 23.81 6.53 -1.13
C SER A 302 23.64 5.59 -2.33
N TRP A 303 23.76 6.07 -3.56
CA TRP A 303 23.63 5.25 -4.77
C TRP A 303 24.89 4.42 -5.01
N GLU A 304 26.07 5.01 -4.78
CA GLU A 304 27.34 4.29 -4.85
C GLU A 304 27.40 3.18 -3.80
N GLY A 305 26.99 3.48 -2.56
CA GLY A 305 26.88 2.47 -1.50
C GLY A 305 25.92 1.32 -1.86
N ARG A 306 24.75 1.65 -2.40
CA ARG A 306 23.76 0.67 -2.90
C ARG A 306 24.34 -0.23 -3.99
N TRP A 307 24.98 0.39 -4.98
CA TRP A 307 25.59 -0.33 -6.09
C TRP A 307 26.75 -1.23 -5.63
N SER A 308 27.61 -0.72 -4.75
CA SER A 308 28.70 -1.48 -4.13
C SER A 308 28.17 -2.68 -3.33
N ASN A 309 27.10 -2.50 -2.55
CA ASN A 309 26.45 -3.60 -1.83
C ASN A 309 25.96 -4.70 -2.80
N LEU A 310 25.31 -4.31 -3.91
CA LEU A 310 24.84 -5.26 -4.92
C LEU A 310 26.00 -6.01 -5.58
N GLN A 311 27.04 -5.30 -6.01
CA GLN A 311 28.22 -5.87 -6.67
C GLN A 311 29.01 -6.80 -5.75
N SER A 312 29.14 -6.46 -4.47
CA SER A 312 29.99 -7.18 -3.53
C SER A 312 29.28 -8.39 -2.90
N PHE A 313 28.00 -8.23 -2.54
CA PHE A 313 27.32 -9.22 -1.69
C PHE A 313 26.26 -10.05 -2.40
N PHE A 314 25.60 -9.50 -3.42
CA PHE A 314 24.41 -10.14 -4.00
C PHE A 314 24.66 -10.71 -5.40
N LEU A 315 25.19 -9.91 -6.33
CA LEU A 315 25.40 -10.33 -7.72
C LEU A 315 26.33 -11.56 -7.86
N PRO A 316 27.46 -11.67 -7.14
CA PRO A 316 28.33 -12.84 -7.26
C PRO A 316 27.61 -14.14 -6.89
N ARG A 317 26.80 -14.11 -5.82
CA ARG A 317 26.01 -15.26 -5.36
C ARG A 317 24.87 -15.59 -6.33
N LEU A 318 24.26 -14.58 -6.93
CA LEU A 318 23.17 -14.77 -7.89
C LEU A 318 23.65 -15.40 -9.20
N VAL A 319 24.81 -15.00 -9.70
CA VAL A 319 25.39 -15.52 -10.95
C VAL A 319 26.03 -16.89 -10.72
N SER A 320 26.55 -17.14 -9.51
CA SER A 320 27.10 -18.46 -9.16
C SER A 320 26.04 -19.56 -9.14
N ALA A 321 26.43 -20.77 -9.53
CA ALA A 321 25.64 -22.01 -9.38
C ALA A 321 24.22 -21.94 -9.96
N GLU A 322 24.02 -21.18 -11.04
CA GLU A 322 22.73 -21.02 -11.71
C GLU A 322 21.60 -20.50 -10.79
N ASN A 323 21.94 -19.84 -9.68
CA ASN A 323 20.96 -19.33 -8.71
C ASN A 323 19.99 -18.30 -9.31
N TRP A 324 20.35 -17.66 -10.43
CA TRP A 324 19.44 -16.78 -11.17
C TRP A 324 18.20 -17.50 -11.73
N LEU A 325 18.25 -18.84 -11.88
CA LEU A 325 17.11 -19.65 -12.35
C LEU A 325 16.06 -19.84 -11.26
N LEU A 326 16.43 -20.25 -10.04
CA LEU A 326 15.49 -20.66 -8.98
C LEU A 326 15.61 -19.85 -7.67
N GLY A 327 16.52 -18.88 -7.63
CA GLY A 327 16.79 -18.05 -6.46
C GLY A 327 17.92 -18.58 -5.58
N VAL A 328 18.45 -17.65 -4.77
CA VAL A 328 19.48 -17.89 -3.77
C VAL A 328 18.85 -18.31 -2.44
N GLN A 329 17.97 -17.48 -1.86
CA GLN A 329 17.29 -17.76 -0.58
C GLN A 329 16.10 -16.83 -0.33
N PRO A 330 15.09 -17.24 0.48
CA PRO A 330 13.94 -16.40 0.82
C PRO A 330 14.31 -15.09 1.55
N VAL A 331 15.32 -15.13 2.42
CA VAL A 331 15.75 -13.95 3.21
C VAL A 331 16.48 -12.94 2.32
N PRO A 332 15.98 -11.69 2.19
CA PRO A 332 16.53 -10.67 1.31
C PRO A 332 17.61 -9.81 1.98
N ARG A 333 18.41 -10.43 2.85
CA ARG A 333 19.52 -9.80 3.57
C ARG A 333 20.67 -10.78 3.77
N VAL A 334 21.87 -10.24 3.95
CA VAL A 334 23.07 -11.01 4.29
C VAL A 334 23.77 -10.38 5.50
N PRO A 335 24.55 -11.14 6.29
CA PRO A 335 25.37 -10.58 7.35
C PRO A 335 26.34 -9.54 6.78
N ALA A 336 26.45 -8.39 7.43
CA ALA A 336 27.43 -7.38 7.05
C ALA A 336 28.83 -7.78 7.54
N PRO A 337 29.89 -7.58 6.74
CA PRO A 337 31.25 -7.82 7.20
C PRO A 337 31.78 -6.69 8.08
N GLU A 338 31.13 -5.52 8.07
CA GLU A 338 31.55 -4.35 8.84
C GLU A 338 30.96 -4.35 10.26
N THR A 339 31.53 -3.56 11.17
CA THR A 339 31.13 -3.52 12.59
C THR A 339 30.01 -2.52 12.92
N TRP A 340 29.70 -1.59 12.02
CA TRP A 340 28.73 -0.51 12.26
C TRP A 340 27.28 -0.88 11.89
N ARG A 341 27.07 -2.02 11.23
CA ARG A 341 25.75 -2.58 10.90
C ARG A 341 25.80 -4.10 11.02
N MET A 342 24.67 -4.73 11.35
CA MET A 342 24.62 -6.20 11.46
C MET A 342 24.28 -6.90 10.13
N VAL A 343 23.52 -6.23 9.26
CA VAL A 343 23.01 -6.84 8.02
C VAL A 343 23.03 -5.86 6.85
N VAL A 344 23.17 -6.40 5.64
CA VAL A 344 23.02 -5.69 4.36
C VAL A 344 21.73 -6.15 3.71
N TYR A 345 20.85 -5.22 3.35
CA TYR A 345 19.59 -5.50 2.65
C TYR A 345 19.76 -5.37 1.13
N ILE A 346 18.91 -6.08 0.38
CA ILE A 346 18.82 -5.90 -1.08
C ILE A 346 18.08 -4.60 -1.39
N GLU A 347 18.82 -3.61 -1.85
CA GLU A 347 18.30 -2.31 -2.29
C GLU A 347 18.14 -2.28 -3.82
N SER A 348 17.43 -3.27 -4.36
CA SER A 348 16.94 -3.32 -5.74
C SER A 348 15.83 -4.36 -5.85
N GLY A 349 14.63 -3.93 -6.22
CA GLY A 349 13.45 -4.81 -6.31
C GLY A 349 13.58 -5.90 -7.38
N TYR A 350 14.20 -5.63 -8.52
CA TYR A 350 14.40 -6.65 -9.56
C TYR A 350 15.45 -7.70 -9.19
N VAL A 351 16.56 -7.27 -8.55
CA VAL A 351 17.54 -8.20 -8.00
C VAL A 351 16.90 -9.00 -6.86
N TRP A 352 16.03 -8.40 -6.06
CA TRP A 352 15.26 -9.07 -5.01
C TRP A 352 14.35 -10.19 -5.56
N LEU A 353 13.65 -9.94 -6.68
CA LEU A 353 12.84 -10.97 -7.35
C LEU A 353 13.69 -12.18 -7.76
N LEU A 354 14.82 -11.91 -8.42
CA LEU A 354 15.76 -12.96 -8.85
C LEU A 354 16.40 -13.67 -7.67
N TRP A 355 16.75 -12.95 -6.60
CA TRP A 355 17.36 -13.50 -5.40
C TRP A 355 16.44 -14.47 -4.67
N ILE A 356 15.15 -14.16 -4.58
CA ILE A 356 14.21 -15.01 -3.85
C ILE A 356 13.81 -16.23 -4.67
N GLY A 357 13.31 -16.03 -5.89
CA GLY A 357 12.68 -17.09 -6.66
C GLY A 357 13.11 -17.15 -8.12
N GLY A 358 14.23 -16.50 -8.47
CA GLY A 358 14.83 -16.55 -9.80
C GLY A 358 13.92 -16.03 -10.92
N LEU A 359 14.13 -16.57 -12.12
CA LEU A 359 13.30 -16.27 -13.29
C LEU A 359 11.80 -16.56 -13.08
N PRO A 360 11.36 -17.65 -12.41
CA PRO A 360 9.96 -17.88 -12.11
C PRO A 360 9.31 -16.72 -11.36
N PHE A 361 9.97 -16.18 -10.33
CA PHE A 361 9.38 -15.08 -9.56
C PHE A 361 9.40 -13.76 -10.32
N LEU A 362 10.46 -13.48 -11.06
CA LEU A 362 10.53 -12.32 -11.95
C LEU A 362 9.44 -12.34 -13.03
N THR A 363 9.21 -13.50 -13.65
CA THR A 363 8.18 -13.67 -14.69
C THR A 363 6.77 -13.58 -14.10
N ALA A 364 6.53 -14.16 -12.92
CA ALA A 364 5.27 -14.01 -12.19
C ALA A 364 4.98 -12.54 -11.84
N PHE A 365 6.00 -11.76 -11.49
CA PHE A 365 5.89 -10.32 -11.28
C PHE A 365 5.44 -9.57 -12.54
N PHE A 366 6.09 -9.81 -13.69
CA PHE A 366 5.67 -9.18 -14.94
C PHE A 366 4.26 -9.61 -15.37
N TYR A 367 3.91 -10.88 -15.17
CA TYR A 367 2.57 -11.37 -15.40
C TYR A 367 1.54 -10.64 -14.52
N PHE A 368 1.83 -10.48 -13.23
CA PHE A 368 1.00 -9.70 -12.31
C PHE A 368 0.84 -8.24 -12.74
N VAL A 369 1.92 -7.56 -13.08
CA VAL A 369 1.87 -6.16 -13.54
C VAL A 369 1.01 -6.05 -14.80
N LEU A 370 1.23 -6.91 -15.79
CA LEU A 370 0.48 -6.89 -17.05
C LEU A 370 -1.01 -7.15 -16.86
N MET A 371 -1.37 -8.18 -16.09
CA MET A 371 -2.77 -8.50 -15.79
C MET A 371 -3.45 -7.38 -14.99
N SER A 372 -2.73 -6.81 -14.02
CA SER A 372 -3.22 -5.69 -13.21
C SER A 372 -3.49 -4.46 -14.06
N LEU A 373 -2.53 -4.01 -14.85
CA LEU A 373 -2.71 -2.82 -15.68
C LEU A 373 -3.84 -2.98 -16.70
N ARG A 374 -3.96 -4.16 -17.34
CA ARG A 374 -5.05 -4.45 -18.28
C ARG A 374 -6.40 -4.39 -17.58
N ARG A 375 -6.54 -5.11 -16.46
CA ARG A 375 -7.83 -5.22 -15.77
C ARG A 375 -8.23 -3.89 -15.13
N LEU A 376 -7.33 -3.24 -14.41
CA LEU A 376 -7.58 -1.97 -13.75
C LEU A 376 -7.85 -0.86 -14.76
N GLY A 377 -7.11 -0.81 -15.87
CA GLY A 377 -7.34 0.16 -16.94
C GLY A 377 -8.72 -0.01 -17.58
N GLN A 378 -9.19 -1.25 -17.77
CA GLN A 378 -10.54 -1.52 -18.26
C GLN A 378 -11.60 -1.04 -17.26
N VAL A 379 -11.45 -1.37 -15.97
CA VAL A 379 -12.41 -0.96 -14.93
C VAL A 379 -12.43 0.56 -14.77
N ALA A 380 -11.27 1.21 -14.71
CA ALA A 380 -11.15 2.66 -14.53
C ALA A 380 -11.75 3.48 -15.69
N ARG A 381 -11.79 2.93 -16.91
CA ARG A 381 -12.42 3.61 -18.07
C ARG A 381 -13.91 3.37 -18.17
N ASN A 382 -14.39 2.24 -17.65
CA ASN A 382 -15.78 1.80 -17.81
C ASN A 382 -16.65 2.17 -16.60
N ARG A 383 -16.09 2.85 -15.60
CA ARG A 383 -16.76 3.14 -14.32
C ARG A 383 -16.45 4.54 -13.82
N ASP A 384 -17.51 5.24 -13.42
CA ASP A 384 -17.45 6.60 -12.89
C ASP A 384 -17.74 6.69 -11.39
N ASP A 385 -17.72 5.56 -10.68
CA ASP A 385 -18.04 5.44 -9.27
C ASP A 385 -16.80 5.14 -8.40
N ALA A 386 -17.00 4.87 -7.11
CA ALA A 386 -15.87 4.66 -6.19
C ALA A 386 -15.00 3.44 -6.54
N VAL A 387 -15.59 2.42 -7.17
CA VAL A 387 -14.85 1.27 -7.73
C VAL A 387 -13.96 1.72 -8.88
N GLY A 388 -14.47 2.59 -9.77
CA GLY A 388 -13.68 3.25 -10.80
C GLY A 388 -12.52 4.07 -10.22
N CYS A 389 -12.76 4.82 -9.13
CA CYS A 389 -11.71 5.55 -8.43
C CYS A 389 -10.64 4.62 -7.84
N ALA A 390 -11.05 3.52 -7.18
CA ALA A 390 -10.13 2.51 -6.67
C ALA A 390 -9.32 1.84 -7.79
N ALA A 391 -9.94 1.61 -8.95
CA ALA A 391 -9.26 1.06 -10.12
C ALA A 391 -8.24 2.02 -10.71
N LEU A 392 -8.59 3.30 -10.84
CA LEU A 392 -7.69 4.33 -11.36
C LEU A 392 -6.49 4.54 -10.44
N SER A 393 -6.74 4.64 -9.12
CA SER A 393 -5.66 4.79 -8.15
C SER A 393 -4.75 3.55 -8.12
N SER A 394 -5.33 2.34 -8.09
CA SER A 394 -4.56 1.10 -8.14
C SER A 394 -3.77 0.95 -9.44
N PHE A 395 -4.32 1.35 -10.59
CA PHE A 395 -3.62 1.34 -11.88
C PHE A 395 -2.36 2.19 -11.79
N CYS A 396 -2.49 3.43 -11.30
CA CYS A 396 -1.36 4.33 -11.13
C CYS A 396 -0.37 3.80 -10.09
N SER A 397 -0.85 3.22 -8.99
CA SER A 397 0.00 2.60 -7.96
C SER A 397 0.80 1.42 -8.49
N VAL A 398 0.25 0.58 -9.38
CA VAL A 398 1.00 -0.51 -10.04
C VAL A 398 2.15 0.07 -10.86
N VAL A 399 1.92 1.14 -11.62
CA VAL A 399 2.97 1.78 -12.42
C VAL A 399 4.05 2.38 -11.51
N VAL A 400 3.66 3.13 -10.48
CA VAL A 400 4.58 3.70 -9.48
C VAL A 400 5.42 2.61 -8.84
N MET A 401 4.79 1.56 -8.29
CA MET A 401 5.47 0.42 -7.69
C MET A 401 6.44 -0.23 -8.67
N THR A 402 6.03 -0.46 -9.92
CA THR A 402 6.87 -1.09 -10.94
C THR A 402 8.12 -0.27 -11.27
N VAL A 403 8.00 1.05 -11.35
CA VAL A 403 9.17 1.93 -11.54
C VAL A 403 10.05 1.94 -10.31
N LEU A 404 9.46 2.04 -9.11
CA LEU A 404 10.21 2.09 -7.87
C LEU A 404 10.91 0.76 -7.53
N MET A 405 10.47 -0.38 -8.08
CA MET A 405 11.19 -1.66 -8.02
C MET A 405 12.62 -1.58 -8.58
N LEU A 406 12.99 -0.53 -9.32
CA LEU A 406 14.40 -0.28 -9.69
C LEU A 406 15.29 -0.02 -8.46
N PHE A 407 14.74 0.62 -7.43
CA PHE A 407 15.49 1.10 -6.27
C PHE A 407 15.36 0.19 -5.04
N ASP A 408 14.17 -0.34 -4.77
CA ASP A 408 13.88 -1.10 -3.55
C ASP A 408 12.73 -2.09 -3.80
N PRO A 409 12.52 -3.14 -2.98
CA PRO A 409 11.44 -4.11 -3.18
C PRO A 409 10.06 -3.56 -2.78
N HIS A 410 9.54 -2.63 -3.58
CA HIS A 410 8.29 -1.91 -3.34
C HIS A 410 7.02 -2.80 -3.34
N LEU A 411 7.05 -3.97 -3.99
CA LEU A 411 5.93 -4.93 -4.01
C LEU A 411 5.50 -5.37 -2.61
N THR A 412 6.47 -5.57 -1.72
CA THR A 412 6.25 -6.05 -0.35
C THR A 412 6.65 -5.03 0.70
N MET A 413 6.76 -3.76 0.30
CA MET A 413 7.20 -2.70 1.20
C MET A 413 6.22 -2.55 2.36
N ARG A 414 6.78 -2.45 3.57
CA ARG A 414 6.05 -2.35 4.83
C ARG A 414 5.07 -1.17 4.77
N GLY A 415 3.83 -1.38 5.22
CA GLY A 415 2.76 -0.37 5.16
C GLY A 415 2.16 -0.20 3.76
N ALA A 416 2.99 -0.04 2.73
CA ALA A 416 2.57 0.13 1.35
C ALA A 416 1.76 -1.07 0.84
N ALA A 417 2.28 -2.29 0.99
CA ALA A 417 1.60 -3.52 0.60
C ALA A 417 0.27 -3.70 1.35
N ASP A 418 0.22 -3.31 2.64
CA ASP A 418 -0.97 -3.40 3.48
C ASP A 418 -2.11 -2.46 3.01
N ILE A 419 -1.82 -1.49 2.13
CA ILE A 419 -2.82 -0.61 1.51
C ILE A 419 -3.06 -0.99 0.04
N PHE A 420 -1.99 -1.30 -0.69
CA PHE A 420 -2.02 -1.58 -2.11
C PHE A 420 -2.91 -2.78 -2.46
N PHE A 421 -2.73 -3.94 -1.80
CA PHE A 421 -3.51 -5.14 -2.10
C PHE A 421 -5.01 -5.00 -1.73
N PRO A 422 -5.37 -4.35 -0.61
CA PRO A 422 -6.75 -3.92 -0.37
C PRO A 422 -7.32 -3.03 -1.46
N MET A 423 -6.61 -1.99 -1.90
CA MET A 423 -7.08 -1.11 -2.98
C MET A 423 -7.29 -1.87 -4.30
N LEU A 424 -6.36 -2.78 -4.62
CA LEU A 424 -6.48 -3.68 -5.76
C LEU A 424 -7.75 -4.52 -5.67
N ALA A 425 -8.09 -5.05 -4.50
CA ALA A 425 -9.32 -5.82 -4.29
C ALA A 425 -10.59 -4.95 -4.44
N LEU A 426 -10.60 -3.74 -3.86
CA LEU A 426 -11.72 -2.81 -3.93
C LEU A 426 -12.06 -2.41 -5.37
N SER A 427 -11.06 -2.34 -6.25
CA SER A 427 -11.26 -2.07 -7.68
C SER A 427 -12.03 -3.17 -8.43
N LEU A 428 -12.17 -4.36 -7.83
CA LEU A 428 -12.84 -5.52 -8.43
C LEU A 428 -14.19 -5.83 -7.75
N ALA A 429 -14.69 -4.92 -6.90
CA ALA A 429 -15.98 -5.06 -6.24
C ALA A 429 -17.14 -5.11 -7.27
N SER A 430 -18.15 -5.94 -6.98
CA SER A 430 -19.26 -6.18 -7.90
C SER A 430 -20.32 -5.11 -7.77
N SER A 431 -20.68 -4.43 -8.87
CA SER A 431 -21.75 -3.43 -8.84
C SER A 431 -23.11 -4.09 -8.67
N ARG A 432 -23.57 -4.20 -7.43
CA ARG A 432 -25.01 -4.12 -7.20
C ARG A 432 -25.31 -2.66 -6.87
N PRO A 433 -26.04 -1.92 -7.72
CA PRO A 433 -26.50 -0.60 -7.33
C PRO A 433 -27.28 -0.75 -6.03
N SER A 434 -26.84 -0.09 -4.97
CA SER A 434 -27.54 -0.14 -3.70
C SER A 434 -28.93 0.48 -3.90
N LEU A 435 -29.98 -0.12 -3.32
CA LEU A 435 -31.34 0.44 -3.41
C LEU A 435 -31.40 1.89 -2.87
N ASN A 436 -30.45 2.28 -2.03
CA ASN A 436 -30.26 3.66 -1.52
C ASN A 436 -29.79 4.67 -2.56
N GLU A 437 -29.15 4.23 -3.64
CA GLU A 437 -28.71 5.11 -4.73
C GLU A 437 -29.91 5.60 -5.54
N LYS A 438 -30.92 4.75 -5.78
CA LYS A 438 -32.19 5.18 -6.38
C LYS A 438 -32.94 6.20 -5.51
N ALA A 439 -32.84 6.10 -4.18
CA ALA A 439 -33.49 7.04 -3.27
C ALA A 439 -32.80 8.42 -3.19
N ARG A 440 -31.51 8.52 -3.49
CA ARG A 440 -30.76 9.80 -3.52
C ARG A 440 -30.72 10.47 -4.90
N PHE A 441 -31.06 9.74 -5.96
CA PHE A 441 -31.05 10.23 -7.34
C PHE A 441 -32.44 10.41 -7.94
N VAL A 442 -33.49 10.57 -7.12
CA VAL A 442 -34.74 11.15 -7.61
C VAL A 442 -34.47 12.64 -7.85
N PRO A 443 -34.52 13.16 -9.09
CA PRO A 443 -34.51 14.59 -9.30
C PRO A 443 -35.78 15.13 -8.63
N SER A 444 -35.63 16.13 -7.77
CA SER A 444 -36.77 16.94 -7.33
C SER A 444 -37.47 17.46 -8.59
N ALA A 445 -38.63 16.89 -8.91
CA ALA A 445 -39.50 17.39 -9.96
C ALA A 445 -40.10 18.72 -9.46
N SER A 446 -39.32 19.79 -9.57
CA SER A 446 -39.76 21.14 -9.22
C SER A 446 -39.10 22.13 -10.17
N HIS A 447 -39.69 22.25 -11.36
CA HIS A 447 -39.88 23.45 -12.19
C HIS A 447 -39.90 23.09 -13.68
N ILE A 448 -41.09 22.83 -14.19
CA ILE A 448 -41.42 23.15 -15.59
C ILE A 448 -42.37 24.35 -15.50
N PRO A 449 -41.95 25.58 -15.85
CA PRO A 449 -42.85 26.71 -15.99
C PRO A 449 -43.73 26.49 -17.23
N GLY A 450 -45.01 26.82 -17.08
CA GLY A 450 -46.06 26.52 -18.04
C GLY A 450 -45.82 27.03 -19.46
N ARG A 451 -46.36 26.26 -20.41
CA ARG A 451 -46.74 26.77 -21.72
C ARG A 451 -48.23 26.53 -21.86
N GLY A 452 -48.96 27.64 -22.00
CA GLY A 452 -50.40 27.70 -22.05
C GLY A 452 -51.00 26.92 -23.22
N GLN A 453 -52.25 26.54 -22.99
CA GLN A 453 -53.22 26.11 -23.98
C GLN A 453 -53.29 27.10 -25.15
N GLU A 454 -53.22 26.60 -26.38
CA GLU A 454 -54.13 27.04 -27.44
C GLU A 454 -54.60 25.81 -28.23
N SER A 455 -55.91 25.60 -28.15
CA SER A 455 -56.72 24.75 -29.00
C SER A 455 -56.78 25.27 -30.43
N MET A 456 -56.81 24.38 -31.44
CA MET A 456 -57.61 24.46 -32.68
C MET A 456 -57.21 23.28 -33.58
N LEU A 457 -58.08 22.28 -33.75
CA LEU A 457 -59.03 22.09 -34.86
C LEU A 457 -58.45 21.32 -36.08
N CYS A 458 -59.22 20.31 -36.48
CA CYS A 458 -59.29 19.64 -37.79
C CYS A 458 -58.15 18.69 -38.23
N GLY A 459 -58.50 17.41 -38.33
CA GLY A 459 -58.88 16.88 -39.64
C GLY A 459 -57.95 15.84 -40.29
N ARG A 460 -58.48 14.61 -40.32
CA ARG A 460 -58.11 13.41 -41.10
C ARG A 460 -56.98 12.53 -40.59
#